data_AF-A0A831NQA5-F1
#
_entry.id   AF-A0A831NQA5-F1
#
_cell.length_a   1.000
_cell.length_b   1.000
_cell.length_c   1.000
_cell.angle_alpha   90.00
_cell.angle_beta   90.00
_cell.angle_gamma   90.00
#
_symmetry.space_group_name_H-M   'P 1'
#
loop_
_entity.id
_entity.type
_entity.pdbx_description
1 polymer ?
#
loop_
_entity_poly.entity_id
_entity_poly.type
_entity_poly.pdbx_seq_one_letter_code
_entity_poly.pdbx_strand_id
1 'polypeptide(L)' 'IIATGGPTEETILKTIEAGANAISYTPPTNAEIFSEIMDKYRKERE' A
#
# COMPACT_ATOMS: atom_id res chain seq x y z
N ILE A 1 1.95 -21.58 -0.02
CA ILE A 1 1.79 -20.71 -1.20
C ILE A 1 2.33 -19.33 -0.84
N ILE A 2 3.30 -18.82 -1.60
CA ILE A 2 3.86 -17.47 -1.43
C ILE A 2 3.44 -16.66 -2.66
N ALA A 3 2.86 -15.48 -2.46
CA ALA A 3 2.37 -14.62 -3.53
C ALA A 3 2.72 -13.15 -3.26
N THR A 4 2.81 -12.34 -4.32
CA THR A 4 2.98 -10.88 -4.18
C THR A 4 1.61 -10.25 -3.98
N GLY A 5 1.44 -9.50 -2.89
CA GLY A 5 0.15 -8.92 -2.51
C GLY A 5 -0.23 -7.67 -3.27
N GLY A 6 0.61 -7.18 -4.19
CA GLY A 6 0.43 -5.87 -4.83
C GLY A 6 0.62 -4.70 -3.84
N PRO A 7 0.58 -3.44 -4.32
CA PRO A 7 0.84 -2.28 -3.48
C PRO A 7 -0.39 -1.78 -2.70
N THR A 8 -1.59 -2.30 -2.97
CA THR A 8 -2.84 -1.84 -2.34
C THR A 8 -3.39 -2.86 -1.36
N GLU A 9 -4.14 -2.37 -0.37
CA GLU A 9 -4.80 -3.22 0.62
C GLU A 9 -5.79 -4.20 -0.03
N GLU A 10 -6.52 -3.75 -1.04
CA GLU A 10 -7.47 -4.60 -1.79
C GLU A 10 -6.76 -5.79 -2.46
N THR A 11 -5.59 -5.56 -3.08
CA THR A 11 -4.85 -6.65 -3.74
C THR A 11 -4.27 -7.63 -2.71
N ILE A 12 -3.85 -7.13 -1.55
CA ILE A 12 -3.37 -7.97 -0.45
C ILE A 12 -4.50 -8.86 0.06
N LEU A 13 -5.68 -8.29 0.31
CA LEU A 13 -6.85 -9.02 0.78
C LEU A 13 -7.26 -10.13 -0.19
N LYS A 14 -7.37 -9.82 -1.49
CA LYS A 14 -7.65 -10.83 -2.53
C LYS A 14 -6.62 -11.96 -2.54
N THR A 15 -5.35 -11.63 -2.29
CA THR A 15 -4.26 -12.61 -2.26
C THR A 15 -4.36 -13.53 -1.03
N ILE A 16 -4.80 -13.00 0.13
CA ILE A 16 -5.10 -13.79 1.33
C ILE A 16 -6.28 -14.73 1.05
N GLU A 17 -7.36 -14.22 0.48
CA GLU A 17 -8.57 -14.99 0.16
C GLU A 17 -8.29 -16.12 -0.84
N ALA A 18 -7.35 -15.91 -1.76
CA ALA A 18 -6.87 -16.93 -2.69
C ALA A 18 -6.03 -18.05 -2.02
N GLY A 19 -5.74 -17.95 -0.72
CA GLY A 19 -5.05 -18.99 0.05
C GLY A 19 -3.52 -18.80 0.15
N ALA A 20 -3.00 -17.58 -0.01
CA ALA A 20 -1.60 -17.31 0.23
C ALA A 20 -1.25 -17.49 1.72
N ASN A 21 -0.22 -18.28 2.02
CA ASN A 21 0.29 -18.48 3.39
C ASN A 21 1.30 -17.40 3.80
N ALA A 22 1.92 -16.73 2.81
CA ALA A 22 2.83 -15.62 3.00
C ALA A 22 2.72 -14.65 1.82
N ILE A 23 2.85 -13.36 2.12
CA ILE A 23 2.69 -12.27 1.15
C ILE A 23 3.97 -11.43 1.13
N SER A 24 4.48 -11.19 -0.08
CA SER A 24 5.51 -10.18 -0.31
C SER A 24 4.85 -8.87 -0.74
N TYR A 25 5.09 -7.80 0.01
CA TYR A 25 4.60 -6.45 -0.29
C TYR A 25 5.78 -5.52 -0.54
N THR A 26 5.61 -4.58 -1.47
CA THR A 26 6.57 -3.49 -1.69
C THR A 26 5.98 -2.24 -1.05
N PRO A 27 6.65 -1.66 -0.04
CA PRO A 27 6.16 -0.42 0.56
C PRO A 27 6.20 0.73 -0.44
N PRO A 28 5.39 1.78 -0.22
CA PRO A 28 5.50 3.01 -0.98
C PRO A 28 6.91 3.60 -0.81
N THR A 29 7.36 4.28 -1.85
CA THR A 29 8.64 5.00 -1.85
C THR A 29 8.57 6.21 -0.94
N ASN A 30 9.74 6.69 -0.48
CA ASN A 30 9.82 7.93 0.29
C ASN A 30 9.14 9.11 -0.43
N ALA A 31 9.28 9.20 -1.75
CA ALA A 31 8.68 10.27 -2.55
C ALA A 31 7.15 10.27 -2.48
N GLU A 32 6.52 9.10 -2.54
CA GLU A 32 5.06 8.95 -2.43
C GLU A 32 4.57 9.35 -1.03
N ILE A 33 5.27 8.89 0.02
CA ILE A 33 4.96 9.25 1.42
C ILE A 33 5.04 10.77 1.61
N PHE A 34 6.10 11.41 1.12
CA PHE A 34 6.25 12.86 1.23
C PHE A 34 5.20 13.63 0.44
N SER A 35 4.80 13.14 -0.74
CA SER A 35 3.73 13.76 -1.52
C SER A 35 2.42 13.79 -0.74
N GLU A 36 2.03 12.67 -0.13
CA GLU A 36 0.79 12.57 0.65
C GLU A 36 0.79 13.52 1.86
N ILE A 37 1.92 13.61 2.56
CA ILE A 37 2.10 14.53 3.69
C ILE A 37 1.92 15.99 3.24
N MET A 38 2.53 16.38 2.12
CA MET A 38 2.42 17.74 1.60
C MET A 38 0.99 18.08 1.17
N ASP A 39 0.28 17.13 0.57
CA ASP A 39 -1.12 17.31 0.19
C ASP A 39 -2.02 17.48 1.42
N LYS A 40 -1.75 16.73 2.50
CA LYS A 40 -2.44 16.92 3.78
C LYS A 40 -2.21 18.33 4.35
N TYR A 41 -0.98 18.82 4.35
CA TYR A 41 -0.67 20.18 4.81
C TYR A 41 -1.33 21.27 3.97
N ARG A 42 -1.48 21.07 2.65
CA ARG A 42 -2.20 22.02 1.80
C ARG A 42 -3.67 22.10 2.16
N LYS A 43 -4.33 20.94 2.34
CA LYS A 43 -5.75 20.86 2.72
C LYS A 43 -6.04 21.43 4.10
N GLU A 44 -5.13 21.26 5.06
CA GLU A 44 -5.29 21.83 6.42
C GLU A 44 -5.17 23.37 6.45
N ARG A 45 -4.65 24.00 5.39
CA ARG A 45 -4.47 25.46 5.30
C ARG A 45 -5.59 26.17 4.51
N GLU A 46 -6.58 25.43 4.02
CA GLU A 46 -7.82 25.94 3.43
C GLU A 46 -8.92 26.03 4.51
#